data_AF-X1A5P1-F1
#
_entry.id   AF-X1A5P1-F1
#
_cell.length_a   1.000
_cell.length_b   1.000
_cell.length_c   1.000
_cell.angle_alpha   90.00
_cell.angle_beta   90.00
_cell.angle_gamma   90.00
#
_symmetry.space_group_name_H-M   'P 1'
#
loop_
_entity.id
_entity.type
_entity.pdbx_description
1 polymer ?
#
loop_
_entity_poly.entity_id
_entity_poly.type
_entity_poly.pdbx_seq_one_letter_code
_entity_poly.pdbx_strand_id
1 'polypeptide(L)' 'MPIKFSDTKLYSVKELEKILPITPLTIREYIRKGKIKGSKIGKNWYVKKQDLEAFLEGDR' A
#
# COMPACT_ATOMS: atom_id res chain seq x y z
N MET A 1 0.83 -0.48 13.77
CA MET A 1 -0.58 -0.31 14.16
C MET A 1 -1.27 0.44 13.03
N PRO A 2 -2.37 -0.10 12.47
CA PRO A 2 -3.10 0.59 11.41
C PRO A 2 -3.82 1.80 12.01
N ILE A 3 -3.58 2.98 11.45
CA ILE A 3 -4.33 4.19 11.79
C ILE A 3 -5.68 4.07 11.05
N LYS A 4 -6.77 3.83 11.80
CA LYS A 4 -8.13 3.86 11.25
C LYS A 4 -8.56 5.32 11.15
N PHE A 5 -8.66 5.84 9.92
CA PHE A 5 -9.28 7.13 9.66
C PHE A 5 -10.57 6.88 8.86
N SER A 6 -11.71 7.06 9.53
CA SER A 6 -13.04 7.22 8.91
C SER A 6 -13.45 6.16 7.87
N ASP A 7 -13.45 4.87 8.24
CA ASP A 7 -13.87 3.72 7.40
C ASP A 7 -12.91 3.27 6.28
N THR A 8 -11.82 3.99 6.01
CA THR A 8 -10.82 3.54 5.03
C THR A 8 -9.62 2.90 5.72
N LYS A 9 -9.43 1.58 5.54
CA LYS A 9 -8.22 0.89 6.01
C LYS A 9 -7.02 1.33 5.17
N LEU A 10 -6.03 1.92 5.83
CA LEU A 10 -4.74 2.27 5.26
C LEU A 10 -3.67 1.28 5.73
N TYR A 11 -2.95 0.70 4.78
CA TYR A 11 -1.84 -0.19 5.03
C TYR A 11 -0.53 0.57 4.87
N SER A 12 0.29 0.54 5.91
CA SER A 12 1.68 0.98 5.82
C SER A 12 2.52 -0.01 5.02
N VAL A 13 3.70 0.41 4.55
CA VAL A 13 4.66 -0.48 3.87
C VAL A 13 4.98 -1.74 4.69
N LYS A 14 5.10 -1.62 6.02
CA LYS A 14 5.37 -2.75 6.92
C LYS A 14 4.20 -3.73 7.01
N GLU A 15 2.97 -3.26 6.81
CA GLU A 15 1.78 -4.13 6.78
C GLU A 15 1.63 -4.78 5.42
N LEU A 16 1.93 -4.04 4.35
CA LEU A 16 1.98 -4.58 2.99
C LEU A 16 3.00 -5.70 2.85
N GLU A 17 4.17 -5.60 3.50
CA GLU A 17 5.18 -6.67 3.55
C GLU A 17 4.67 -7.97 4.19
N LYS A 18 3.68 -7.90 5.08
CA LYS A 18 3.07 -9.09 5.69
C LYS A 18 1.99 -9.72 4.82
N ILE A 19 1.39 -8.93 3.93
CA ILE A 19 0.29 -9.35 3.05
C ILE A 19 0.85 -9.85 1.73
N LEU A 20 1.81 -9.11 1.17
CA LEU A 20 2.48 -9.42 -0.07
C LEU A 20 3.85 -10.03 0.28
N PRO A 21 4.25 -11.15 -0.34
CA PRO A 21 5.57 -11.76 -0.12
C PRO A 21 6.68 -10.99 -0.84
N ILE A 22 6.77 -9.68 -0.63
CA ILE A 22 7.75 -8.77 -1.24
C ILE A 22 8.34 -7.82 -0.20
N THR A 23 9.58 -7.38 -0.46
CA THR A 23 10.31 -6.54 0.49
C THR A 23 9.77 -5.11 0.55
N PRO A 24 9.97 -4.39 1.66
CA PRO A 24 9.60 -2.97 1.82
C PRO A 24 10.22 -2.04 0.77
N LEU A 25 11.37 -2.44 0.22
CA LEU A 25 12.04 -1.71 -0.86
C LEU A 25 11.24 -1.86 -2.16
N THR A 26 10.87 -3.10 -2.52
CA THR A 26 10.05 -3.39 -3.70
C THR A 26 8.68 -2.72 -3.62
N ILE A 27 8.03 -2.75 -2.44
CA ILE A 27 6.74 -2.07 -2.23
C ILE A 27 6.88 -0.57 -2.47
N ARG A 28 7.92 0.07 -1.92
CA ARG A 28 8.17 1.50 -2.15
C ARG A 28 8.44 1.81 -3.62
N GLU A 29 9.20 0.98 -4.31
CA GLU A 29 9.42 1.13 -5.75
C GLU A 29 8.14 0.94 -6.56
N TYR A 30 7.26 0.01 -6.19
CA TYR A 30 5.97 -0.17 -6.87
C TYR A 30 5.06 1.04 -6.70
N ILE A 31 5.03 1.62 -5.50
CA ILE A 31 4.29 2.84 -5.23
C ILE A 31 4.90 4.01 -6.04
N ARG A 32 6.23 4.14 -6.05
CA ARG A 32 6.95 5.20 -6.78
C ARG A 32 6.79 5.09 -8.30
N LYS A 33 6.71 3.88 -8.82
CA LYS A 33 6.46 3.58 -10.25
C LYS A 33 4.97 3.67 -10.63
N GLY A 34 4.08 3.92 -9.67
CA GLY A 34 2.64 4.01 -9.91
C GLY A 34 1.93 2.67 -10.11
N LYS A 35 2.61 1.54 -9.87
CA LYS A 35 2.01 0.20 -9.95
C LYS A 35 0.99 -0.04 -8.84
N ILE A 36 1.30 0.46 -7.64
CA ILE A 36 0.39 0.45 -6.50
C ILE A 36 0.02 1.90 -6.20
N LYS A 37 -1.27 2.23 -6.21
CA LYS A 37 -1.72 3.56 -5.81
C LYS A 37 -1.52 3.73 -4.30
N GLY A 38 -0.54 4.55 -3.94
CA GLY A 38 -0.19 4.85 -2.56
C GLY A 38 -0.11 6.36 -2.32
N SER A 39 -0.46 6.78 -1.10
CA SER A 39 -0.38 8.16 -0.63
C SER A 39 0.77 8.32 0.35
N LYS A 40 1.57 9.36 0.15
CA LYS A 40 2.64 9.73 1.09
C LYS A 40 2.05 10.59 2.20
N ILE A 41 2.18 10.15 3.45
CA ILE A 41 1.77 10.90 4.64
C ILE A 41 3.01 11.08 5.52
N GLY A 42 3.51 12.32 5.58
CA GLY A 42 4.78 12.63 6.21
C GLY A 42 5.95 11.90 5.55
N LYS A 43 6.69 11.09 6.33
CA LYS A 43 7.82 10.29 5.84
C LYS A 43 7.42 8.88 5.36
N ASN A 44 6.18 8.47 5.58
CA ASN A 44 5.72 7.09 5.34
C ASN A 44 4.77 7.02 4.14
N TRP A 45 4.75 5.85 3.51
CA TRP A 45 3.79 5.51 2.46
C TRP A 45 2.66 4.68 3.02
N TYR A 46 1.44 4.99 2.57
CA TYR A 46 0.21 4.29 2.93
C TYR A 46 -0.57 3.94 1.67
N VAL A 47 -1.16 2.75 1.66
CA VAL A 47 -1.97 2.24 0.56
C VAL A 47 -3.36 1.94 1.08
N LYS A 48 -4.40 2.39 0.39
CA LYS A 48 -5.78 2.07 0.77
C LYS A 48 -6.07 0.62 0.43
N LYS A 49 -6.97 -0.01 1.19
CA LYS A 49 -7.43 -1.39 0.91
C LYS A 49 -7.91 -1.57 -0.52
N GLN A 50 -8.71 -0.63 -1.02
CA GLN A 50 -9.25 -0.66 -2.39
C GLN A 50 -8.15 -0.64 -3.45
N ASP A 51 -7.13 0.20 -3.27
CA ASP A 51 -5.99 0.30 -4.18
C ASP A 51 -5.13 -0.98 -4.17
N LEU A 52 -4.98 -1.61 -3.00
CA LEU A 52 -4.30 -2.89 -2.87
C LEU A 52 -5.09 -4.03 -3.53
N GLU A 53 -6.41 -4.06 -3.35
CA GLU A 53 -7.29 -5.04 -4.00
C GLU A 53 -7.24 -4.88 -5.53
N ALA A 54 -7.33 -3.66 -6.04
CA ALA A 54 -7.19 -3.38 -7.47
C ALA A 54 -5.82 -3.86 -8.03
N PHE A 55 -4.74 -3.65 -7.26
CA PHE A 55 -3.42 -4.15 -7.66
C PHE A 55 -3.35 -5.69 -7.71
N LEU A 56 -4.03 -6.38 -6.81
CA LEU A 56 -4.05 -7.84 -6.73
C LEU A 56 -4.98 -8.49 -7.75
N GLU A 57 -6.11 -7.87 -8.04
CA GLU A 57 -7.03 -8.30 -9.10
C GLU A 57 -6.41 -8.17 -10.50
N GLY A 58 -5.37 -7.34 -10.61
CA GLY A 58 -4.66 -7.03 -11.83
C GLY A 58 -5.50 -6.08 -12.68
N ASP A 59 -4.99 -4.88 -12.96
CA ASP A 59 -5.53 -4.02 -14.03
C ASP A 59 -5.75 -4.90 -15.28
N ARG A 60 -7.01 -5.26 -15.53
CA ARG A 60 -7.46 -5.88 -16.78
C ARG A 60 -7.64 -4.80 -17.83
#